data_AF-A0A4Q3UB72-F1
#
_entry.id   AF-A0A4Q3UB72-F1
#
_cell.length_a   1.000
_cell.length_b   1.000
_cell.length_c   1.000
_cell.angle_alpha   90.00
_cell.angle_beta   90.00
_cell.angle_gamma   90.00
#
_symmetry.space_group_name_H-M   'P 1'
#
loop_
_entity.id
_entity.type
_entity.pdbx_description
1 polymer ?
#
loop_
_entity_poly.entity_id
_entity_poly.type
_entity_poly.pdbx_seq_one_letter_code
_entity_poly.pdbx_strand_id
1 'polypeptide(L)'
;MGDLNVIDRFMTTFIRYIDSGFGLLGGDVGFLTSTLIGIDITLAGLFWAMGGEQDVIARFLRKILYVGVFAFILNSFSTLSEIIFRSFAQAGITAGGGALSADDLLKPGRLAGTGF
;
A
#
# COMPACT_ATOMS: atom_id res chain seq x y z
N MET A 1 36.47 15.79 13.89
CA MET A 1 36.22 14.39 14.34
C MET A 1 34.96 14.25 15.21
N GLY A 2 34.44 15.31 15.83
CA GLY A 2 33.14 15.26 16.53
C GLY A 2 31.93 15.14 15.59
N ASP A 3 31.99 15.74 14.40
CA ASP A 3 30.84 15.80 13.47
C ASP A 3 30.53 14.48 12.77
N LEU A 4 31.56 13.66 12.49
CA LEU A 4 31.37 12.30 11.96
C LEU A 4 30.61 11.40 12.95
N ASN A 5 30.87 11.54 14.25
CA ASN A 5 30.16 10.79 15.28
C ASN A 5 28.70 11.25 15.41
N VAL A 6 28.42 12.55 15.25
CA VAL A 6 27.05 13.08 15.22
C VAL A 6 26.28 12.56 14.01
N ILE A 7 26.91 12.58 12.82
CA ILE A 7 26.30 12.07 11.58
C ILE A 7 26.05 10.56 11.67
N ASP A 8 27.01 9.78 12.15
CA ASP A 8 26.86 8.32 12.31
C ASP A 8 25.80 7.96 13.35
N ARG A 9 25.74 8.70 14.46
CA ARG A 9 24.73 8.51 15.49
C ARG A 9 23.34 8.88 14.99
N PHE A 10 23.21 10.00 14.28
CA PHE A 10 21.98 10.40 13.62
C PHE A 10 21.54 9.34 12.60
N MET A 11 22.45 8.89 11.72
CA MET A 11 22.17 7.85 10.73
C MET A 11 21.72 6.54 11.40
N THR A 12 22.40 6.12 12.46
CA THR A 12 22.05 4.90 13.20
C THR A 12 20.67 5.03 13.85
N THR A 13 20.36 6.18 14.47
CA THR A 13 19.04 6.43 15.06
C THR A 13 17.95 6.52 13.99
N PHE A 14 18.24 7.17 12.86
CA PHE A 14 17.33 7.33 11.73
C PHE A 14 16.99 5.98 11.09
N ILE A 15 18.00 5.16 10.77
CA ILE A 15 17.82 3.80 10.22
C ILE A 15 17.01 2.95 11.21
N ARG A 16 17.33 3.01 12.50
CA ARG A 16 16.59 2.27 13.52
C ARG A 16 15.12 2.70 13.61
N TYR A 17 14.83 3.98 13.44
CA TYR A 17 13.46 4.50 13.42
C TYR A 17 12.71 4.03 12.17
N ILE A 18 13.35 4.09 11.00
CA ILE A 18 12.79 3.58 9.73
C ILE A 18 12.50 2.08 9.82
N ASP A 19 13.47 1.27 10.28
CA ASP A 19 13.30 -0.18 10.39
C ASP A 19 12.19 -0.54 11.39
N SER A 20 12.08 0.20 12.51
CA SER A 20 10.98 0.03 13.45
C SER A 20 9.62 0.37 12.84
N GLY A 21 9.56 1.41 12.01
CA GLY A 21 8.36 1.82 11.29
C GLY A 21 7.89 0.77 10.28
N PHE A 22 8.81 0.18 9.51
CA PHE A 22 8.51 -0.94 8.62
C PHE A 22 8.10 -2.21 9.39
N GLY A 23 8.67 -2.44 10.58
CA GLY A 23 8.24 -3.52 11.48
C GLY A 23 6.77 -3.40 11.89
N LEU A 24 6.28 -2.17 12.13
CA LEU A 24 4.88 -1.91 12.46
C LEU A 24 3.92 -2.12 11.28
N LEU A 25 4.40 -1.91 10.04
CA LEU A 25 3.64 -2.17 8.81
C LEU A 25 3.54 -3.66 8.46
N GLY A 26 4.30 -4.54 9.12
CA GLY A 26 4.35 -5.96 8.79
C GLY A 26 2.98 -6.65 8.81
N GLY A 27 2.08 -6.26 9.71
CA GLY A 27 0.71 -6.78 9.77
C GLY A 27 -0.13 -6.41 8.55
N ASP A 28 -0.11 -5.14 8.16
CA ASP A 28 -0.85 -4.63 6.99
C ASP A 28 -0.32 -5.25 5.69
N VAL A 29 1.00 -5.38 5.57
CA VAL A 29 1.64 -6.07 4.44
C VAL A 29 1.24 -7.55 4.40
N GLY A 30 1.22 -8.23 5.55
CA GLY A 30 0.79 -9.62 5.65
C GLY A 30 -0.66 -9.82 5.21
N PHE A 31 -1.58 -8.97 5.69
CA PHE A 31 -2.99 -9.00 5.30
C PHE A 31 -3.20 -8.75 3.80
N LEU A 32 -2.53 -7.72 3.25
CA LEU A 32 -2.61 -7.41 1.84
C LEU A 32 -2.09 -8.58 1.00
N THR A 33 -0.96 -9.16 1.40
CA THR A 33 -0.35 -10.31 0.72
C THR A 33 -1.26 -11.53 0.75
N SER A 34 -1.85 -11.88 1.90
CA SER A 34 -2.76 -13.04 1.97
C SER A 34 -4.02 -12.83 1.14
N THR A 35 -4.53 -11.60 1.11
CA THR A 35 -5.70 -11.24 0.31
C THR A 35 -5.41 -11.37 -1.18
N LEU A 36 -4.27 -10.84 -1.64
CA LEU A 36 -3.85 -10.97 -3.04
C LEU A 36 -3.63 -12.43 -3.45
N ILE A 37 -2.99 -13.24 -2.59
CA ILE A 37 -2.85 -14.68 -2.81
C ILE A 37 -4.24 -15.36 -2.90
N GLY A 38 -5.17 -15.01 -2.03
CA GLY A 38 -6.54 -15.53 -2.07
C GLY A 38 -7.26 -15.21 -3.38
N ILE A 39 -7.09 -14.00 -3.89
CA ILE A 39 -7.63 -13.58 -5.20
C ILE A 39 -7.01 -14.41 -6.32
N ASP A 40 -5.67 -14.55 -6.35
CA ASP A 40 -4.96 -15.31 -7.37
C ASP A 40 -5.38 -16.79 -7.40
N ILE A 41 -5.46 -17.43 -6.23
CA ILE A 41 -5.92 -18.83 -6.11
C ILE A 41 -7.37 -18.97 -6.57
N THR A 42 -8.25 -18.01 -6.21
CA THR A 42 -9.66 -18.03 -6.62
C THR A 42 -9.78 -17.91 -8.14
N LEU A 43 -9.04 -17.00 -8.77
CA LEU A 43 -9.02 -16.84 -10.22
C LEU A 43 -8.44 -18.06 -10.92
N ALA A 44 -7.35 -18.64 -10.39
CA ALA A 44 -6.76 -19.87 -10.92
C ALA A 44 -7.76 -21.04 -10.85
N GLY A 45 -8.44 -21.22 -9.72
CA GLY A 45 -9.47 -22.24 -9.53
C GLY A 45 -10.65 -22.06 -10.48
N LEU A 46 -11.13 -20.82 -10.66
CA LEU A 46 -12.20 -20.50 -11.60
C LEU A 46 -11.81 -20.86 -13.04
N PHE A 47 -10.61 -20.47 -13.48
CA PHE A 47 -10.13 -20.79 -14.83
C PHE A 47 -9.86 -22.27 -15.03
N TRP A 48 -9.42 -22.98 -13.98
CA TRP A 48 -9.23 -24.43 -14.01
C TRP A 48 -10.57 -25.18 -14.13
N ALA A 49 -11.60 -24.77 -13.37
CA ALA A 49 -12.91 -25.40 -13.38
C ALA A 49 -13.66 -25.29 -14.72
N MET A 50 -13.35 -24.27 -15.53
CA MET A 50 -13.98 -24.03 -16.83
C MET A 50 -13.28 -24.73 -18.02
N GLY A 51 -12.36 -25.68 -17.79
CA GLY A 51 -11.80 -26.50 -18.87
C GLY A 51 -10.72 -25.83 -19.74
N GLY A 52 -10.14 -24.70 -19.32
CA GLY A 52 -9.02 -24.06 -20.02
C GLY A 52 -9.41 -23.25 -21.28
N GLU A 53 -8.43 -22.88 -22.11
CA GLU A 53 -8.57 -21.91 -23.22
C GLU A 53 -9.41 -22.38 -24.43
N GLN A 54 -9.79 -23.65 -24.47
CA GLN A 54 -10.57 -24.22 -25.57
C GLN A 54 -12.06 -23.89 -25.46
N ASP A 55 -12.52 -23.49 -24.28
CA ASP A 55 -13.92 -23.15 -24.04
C ASP A 55 -14.18 -21.67 -24.33
N VAL A 56 -15.11 -21.41 -25.27
CA VAL A 56 -15.49 -20.05 -25.70
C VAL A 56 -16.00 -19.23 -24.51
N ILE A 57 -16.67 -19.89 -23.56
CA ILE A 57 -17.20 -19.26 -22.33
C ILE A 57 -16.05 -18.75 -21.45
N ALA A 58 -15.01 -19.56 -21.23
CA ALA A 58 -13.86 -19.17 -20.42
C ALA A 58 -13.13 -17.95 -21.01
N ARG A 59 -12.96 -17.93 -22.34
CA ARG A 59 -12.33 -16.80 -23.06
C ARG A 59 -13.15 -15.52 -22.98
N PHE A 60 -14.47 -15.63 -23.10
CA PHE A 60 -15.37 -14.48 -22.99
C PHE A 60 -15.39 -13.91 -21.57
N LEU A 61 -15.46 -14.78 -20.55
CA LEU A 61 -15.44 -14.37 -19.15
C LEU A 61 -14.13 -13.63 -18.79
N ARG A 62 -12.97 -14.15 -19.23
CA ARG A 62 -11.68 -13.46 -19.04
C ARG A 62 -11.69 -12.05 -19.63
N LYS A 63 -12.27 -11.89 -20.83
CA LYS A 63 -12.37 -10.59 -21.49
C LYS A 63 -13.31 -9.64 -20.74
N ILE A 64 -14.45 -10.12 -20.27
CA ILE A 64 -15.38 -9.33 -19.44
C ILE A 64 -14.71 -8.90 -18.13
N LEU A 65 -14.01 -9.79 -17.43
CA LEU A 65 -13.32 -9.44 -16.19
C LEU A 65 -12.27 -8.36 -16.43
N TYR A 66 -11.46 -8.52 -17.48
CA TYR A 66 -10.43 -7.53 -17.82
C TYR A 66 -11.03 -6.15 -18.16
N VAL A 67 -11.99 -6.13 -19.08
CA VAL A 67 -12.65 -4.88 -19.51
C VAL A 67 -13.46 -4.27 -18.37
N GLY A 68 -14.13 -5.09 -17.56
CA GLY A 68 -14.93 -4.68 -16.41
C GLY A 68 -14.09 -4.06 -15.29
N VAL A 69 -12.96 -4.68 -14.93
CA VAL A 69 -12.01 -4.08 -13.98
C VAL A 69 -11.45 -2.77 -14.52
N PHE A 70 -11.08 -2.72 -15.80
CA PHE A 70 -10.58 -1.51 -16.42
C PHE A 70 -11.63 -0.38 -16.40
N ALA A 71 -12.87 -0.68 -16.78
CA ALA A 71 -13.97 0.27 -16.74
C ALA A 71 -14.29 0.72 -15.31
N PHE A 72 -14.25 -0.19 -14.34
CA PHE A 72 -14.43 0.13 -12.92
C PHE A 72 -13.38 1.12 -12.43
N ILE A 73 -12.09 0.89 -12.74
CA ILE A 73 -10.99 1.77 -12.36
C ILE A 73 -11.18 3.17 -12.96
N LEU A 74 -11.52 3.26 -14.25
CA LEU A 74 -11.72 4.56 -14.91
C LEU A 74 -12.92 5.32 -14.34
N ASN A 75 -14.07 4.66 -14.17
CA ASN A 75 -15.27 5.30 -13.66
C ASN A 75 -15.14 5.71 -12.18
N SER A 76 -14.34 4.99 -11.41
CA SER A 76 -14.17 5.22 -9.97
C SER A 76 -12.82 5.84 -9.62
N PHE A 77 -12.09 6.39 -10.61
CA PHE A 77 -10.69 6.80 -10.46
C PHE A 77 -10.46 7.79 -9.30
N SER A 78 -11.33 8.79 -9.16
CA SER A 78 -11.22 9.77 -8.06
C SER A 78 -11.32 9.11 -6.69
N THR A 79 -12.31 8.22 -6.50
CA THR A 79 -12.53 7.52 -5.24
C THR A 79 -11.38 6.54 -4.94
N LEU A 80 -10.94 5.76 -5.93
CA LEU A 80 -9.78 4.87 -5.77
C LEU A 80 -8.52 5.64 -5.40
N SER A 81 -8.27 6.79 -6.03
CA SER A 81 -7.11 7.63 -5.74
C SER A 81 -7.15 8.20 -4.32
N GLU A 82 -8.33 8.64 -3.86
CA GLU A 82 -8.53 9.10 -2.49
C GLU A 82 -8.29 7.98 -1.47
N ILE A 83 -8.82 6.78 -1.73
CA ILE A 83 -8.57 5.61 -0.88
C ILE A 83 -7.07 5.33 -0.80
N ILE A 84 -6.38 5.26 -1.94
CA ILE A 84 -4.93 5.02 -2.00
C ILE A 84 -4.16 6.08 -1.20
N PHE A 85 -4.50 7.36 -1.38
CA PHE A 85 -3.85 8.46 -0.67
C PHE A 85 -4.04 8.35 0.85
N ARG A 86 -5.27 8.10 1.30
CA ARG A 86 -5.59 7.93 2.72
C ARG A 86 -4.87 6.71 3.32
N SER A 87 -4.82 5.60 2.57
CA SER A 87 -4.09 4.40 2.99
C SER A 87 -2.59 4.67 3.15
N PHE A 88 -1.97 5.40 2.23
CA PHE A 88 -0.56 5.76 2.37
C PHE A 88 -0.30 6.76 3.49
N ALA A 89 -1.17 7.74 3.70
CA ALA A 89 -1.07 8.66 4.82
C ALA A 89 -1.14 7.90 6.16
N GLN A 90 -2.09 6.97 6.28
CA GLN A 90 -2.24 6.14 7.48
C GLN A 90 -1.02 5.22 7.69
N ALA A 91 -0.53 4.55 6.64
CA ALA A 91 0.68 3.74 6.72
C ALA A 91 1.90 4.58 7.13
N GLY A 92 2.04 5.80 6.59
CA GLY A 92 3.10 6.73 6.95
C GLY A 92 3.03 7.16 8.43
N ILE A 93 1.84 7.37 8.97
CA ILE A 93 1.64 7.68 10.40
C ILE A 93 2.01 6.48 11.27
N THR A 94 1.56 5.28 10.91
CA THR A 94 1.88 4.04 11.64
C THR A 94 3.39 3.79 11.65
N ALA A 95 4.06 3.94 10.49
CA ALA A 95 5.51 3.81 10.39
C ALA A 95 6.26 4.94 11.11
N GLY A 96 5.69 6.15 11.16
CA GLY A 96 6.26 7.32 11.84
C GLY A 96 6.04 7.37 13.36
N GLY A 97 5.44 6.34 13.96
CA GLY A 97 5.24 6.26 15.42
C GLY A 97 3.95 6.93 15.93
N GLY A 98 2.99 7.26 15.06
CA GLY A 98 1.62 7.60 15.45
C GLY A 98 1.38 9.00 16.04
N ALA A 99 2.40 9.86 16.10
CA ALA A 99 2.30 11.17 16.78
C ALA A 99 1.58 12.28 15.98
N LEU A 100 1.34 12.07 14.67
CA LEU A 100 0.71 13.03 13.76
C LEU A 100 -0.57 12.45 13.16
N SER A 101 -1.61 13.28 12.99
CA SER A 101 -2.82 12.85 12.28
C SER A 101 -2.67 13.02 10.75
N ALA A 102 -3.47 12.31 9.96
CA ALA A 102 -3.44 12.42 8.50
C ALA A 102 -3.79 13.84 8.01
N ASP A 103 -4.62 14.56 8.77
CA ASP A 103 -4.95 15.96 8.52
C ASP A 103 -3.80 16.93 8.82
N ASP A 104 -2.86 16.55 9.69
CA ASP A 104 -1.68 17.36 10.00
C ASP A 104 -0.59 17.22 8.92
N LEU A 105 -0.49 16.06 8.25
CA LEU A 105 0.40 15.85 7.10
C LEU A 105 0.03 16.75 5.90
N LEU A 106 -1.24 17.15 5.80
CA LEU A 106 -1.75 18.04 4.76
C LEU A 106 -1.61 19.54 5.12
N LYS A 107 -1.07 19.87 6.30
CA LYS A 107 -0.91 21.25 6.80
C LYS A 107 0.58 21.61 6.92
N PRO A 108 1.21 22.17 5.87
CA PRO A 108 2.65 22.45 5.85
C PRO A 108 3.12 23.37 6.98
N GLY A 109 2.26 24.27 7.47
CA GLY A 109 2.58 25.16 8.60
C GLY A 109 2.72 24.47 9.96
N ARG A 110 2.16 23.26 10.16
CA ARG A 110 2.35 22.49 11.40
C ARG A 110 3.56 21.55 11.33
N LEU A 111 3.86 21.03 10.14
CA LEU A 111 5.07 20.25 9.87
C LEU A 111 6.35 21.06 10.08
N ALA A 112 6.31 22.37 9.79
CA ALA A 112 7.44 23.27 10.03
C ALA A 112 7.71 23.53 11.53
N GLY A 113 6.76 23.25 12.42
CA GLY A 113 6.88 23.48 13.87
C GLY A 113 7.37 22.27 14.68
N THR A 114 7.44 21.08 14.08
CA THR A 114 7.95 19.86 14.72
C THR A 114 9.46 19.67 14.53
N GLY A 115 10.15 20.65 13.92
CA GLY A 115 11.57 20.62 13.57
C GLY A 115 12.48 21.46 14.47
N PHE A 116 12.15 21.60 15.76
CA PHE A 116 13.03 22.19 16.79
C PHE A 116 13.07 21.31 18.03
#